data_AF-A0A5E4LHV6-F1
#
_entry.id   AF-A0A5E4LHV6-F1
#
_cell.length_a   1.000
_cell.length_b   1.000
_cell.length_c   1.000
_cell.angle_alpha   90.00
_cell.angle_beta   90.00
_cell.angle_gamma   90.00
#
_symmetry.space_group_name_H-M   'P 1'
#
loop_
_entity.id
_entity.type
_entity.pdbx_description
1 polymer ?
#
loop_
_entity_poly.entity_id
_entity_poly.type
_entity_poly.pdbx_seq_one_letter_code
_entity_poly.pdbx_strand_id
1 'polypeptide(L)' 'MNVAGLCAVCGRVSTETCKMCGKGNCGRLQCKIGFVCVHCARGKEI' A
#
# COMPACT_ATOMS: atom_id res chain seq x y z
N MET A 1 -9.01 -12.90 -5.21
CA MET A 1 -7.98 -13.12 -4.17
C MET A 1 -8.28 -12.12 -3.04
N ASN A 2 -8.70 -12.60 -1.87
CA ASN A 2 -9.03 -11.74 -0.72
C ASN A 2 -7.75 -11.10 -0.18
N VAL A 3 -7.52 -9.80 -0.46
CA VAL A 3 -6.47 -9.03 0.24
C VAL A 3 -6.99 -8.72 1.63
N ALA A 4 -6.93 -9.70 2.53
CA ALA A 4 -7.19 -9.49 3.95
C ALA A 4 -5.90 -8.99 4.61
N GLY A 5 -5.80 -7.69 4.86
CA GLY A 5 -4.64 -7.08 5.51
C GLY A 5 -4.81 -5.59 5.76
N LEU A 6 -3.99 -4.99 6.63
CA LEU A 6 -4.00 -3.56 6.90
C LEU A 6 -3.03 -2.81 5.98
N CYS A 7 -3.40 -1.57 5.64
CA CYS A 7 -2.61 -0.71 4.77
C CYS A 7 -1.36 -0.29 5.52
N ALA A 8 -0.20 -0.55 4.95
CA ALA A 8 1.06 -0.26 5.63
C ALA A 8 1.35 1.25 5.80
N VAL A 9 0.57 2.11 5.14
CA VAL A 9 0.71 3.58 5.27
C VAL A 9 -0.19 4.16 6.36
N CYS A 10 -1.44 3.71 6.45
CA CYS A 10 -2.46 4.35 7.31
C CYS A 10 -3.24 3.38 8.22
N GLY A 11 -2.89 2.09 8.23
CA GLY A 11 -3.49 1.07 9.09
C GLY A 11 -4.94 0.68 8.76
N ARG A 12 -5.55 1.27 7.72
CA ARG A 12 -6.92 0.92 7.29
C ARG A 12 -6.98 -0.42 6.57
N VAL A 13 -8.17 -0.98 6.38
CA VAL A 13 -8.36 -2.18 5.56
C VAL A 13 -7.77 -1.96 4.16
N SER A 14 -6.92 -2.89 3.74
CA SER A 14 -6.32 -2.91 2.41
C SER A 14 -7.30 -3.48 1.40
N THR A 15 -7.23 -2.96 0.19
CA THR A 15 -8.01 -3.44 -0.96
C THR A 15 -7.11 -3.94 -2.07
N GLU A 16 -5.84 -3.54 -2.05
CA GLU A 16 -4.82 -3.92 -3.03
C GLU A 16 -3.47 -4.11 -2.32
N THR A 17 -2.48 -4.63 -3.03
CA THR A 17 -1.11 -4.80 -2.53
C THR A 17 -0.15 -3.92 -3.32
N CYS A 18 0.83 -3.33 -2.63
CA CYS A 18 1.88 -2.56 -3.28
C CYS A 18 2.76 -3.47 -4.15
N LYS A 19 2.89 -3.16 -5.44
CA LYS A 19 3.67 -4.00 -6.39
C LYS A 19 5.17 -4.09 -6.05
N MET A 20 5.72 -3.13 -5.31
CA MET A 20 7.14 -3.07 -4.95
C MET A 20 7.48 -3.86 -3.68
N CYS A 21 6.79 -3.62 -2.56
CA CYS A 21 7.06 -4.29 -1.28
C CYS A 21 6.07 -5.41 -0.90
N GLY A 22 5.02 -5.63 -1.68
CA GLY A 22 3.97 -6.62 -1.40
C GLY A 22 3.04 -6.29 -0.23
N LYS A 23 3.31 -5.21 0.53
CA LYS A 23 2.48 -4.81 1.68
C LYS A 23 1.08 -4.37 1.26
N GLY A 24 0.12 -4.50 2.17
CA GLY A 24 -1.26 -4.04 1.98
C GLY A 24 -1.36 -2.53 1.72
N ASN A 25 -2.26 -2.16 0.80
CA ASN A 25 -2.56 -0.79 0.43
C ASN A 25 -4.08 -0.58 0.35
N CYS A 26 -4.56 0.54 0.88
CA CYS A 26 -5.98 0.89 0.93
C CYS A 26 -6.50 1.61 -0.33
N GLY A 27 -5.68 1.76 -1.36
CA GLY A 27 -6.09 2.35 -2.64
C GLY A 27 -6.23 3.88 -2.65
N ARG A 28 -6.17 4.54 -1.49
CA ARG A 28 -6.27 6.00 -1.39
C ARG A 28 -5.09 6.71 -2.06
N LEU A 29 -5.37 7.79 -2.78
CA LEU A 29 -4.36 8.64 -3.45
C LEU A 29 -3.28 9.16 -2.47
N GLN A 30 -3.61 9.33 -1.19
CA GLN A 30 -2.66 9.74 -0.16
C GLN A 30 -1.68 8.63 0.26
N CYS A 31 -2.05 7.37 0.02
CA CYS A 31 -1.28 6.18 0.40
C CYS A 31 -0.61 5.49 -0.79
N LYS A 32 -0.90 5.91 -2.03
CA LYS A 32 -0.37 5.27 -3.24
C LYS A 32 0.01 6.26 -4.33
N ILE A 33 1.01 5.87 -5.13
CA ILE A 33 1.39 6.49 -6.39
C ILE A 33 1.37 5.38 -7.44
N GLY A 34 0.36 5.40 -8.32
CA GLY A 34 0.08 4.28 -9.24
C GLY A 34 -0.28 2.99 -8.48
N PHE A 35 0.47 1.92 -8.76
CA PHE A 35 0.32 0.59 -8.12
C PHE A 35 1.29 0.37 -6.94
N VAL A 36 1.97 1.43 -6.50
CA VAL A 36 3.01 1.39 -5.45
C VAL A 36 2.54 2.25 -4.28
N CYS A 37 2.83 1.86 -3.04
CA CYS A 37 2.51 2.69 -1.89
C CYS A 37 3.44 3.92 -1.80
N VAL A 38 2.99 4.97 -1.12
CA VAL A 38 3.69 6.27 -1.08
C VAL A 38 5.10 6.20 -0.48
N HIS A 39 5.33 5.30 0.47
CA HIS A 39 6.66 5.12 1.08
C HIS A 39 7.64 4.50 0.08
N CYS A 40 7.27 3.38 -0.58
CA CYS A 40 8.08 2.76 -1.63
C CYS A 40 8.34 3.71 -2.80
N ALA A 41 7.32 4.47 -3.24
CA ALA A 41 7.47 5.46 -4.31
C ALA A 41 8.43 6.61 -3.92
N ARG A 42 8.65 6.84 -2.63
CA ARG A 42 9.62 7.81 -2.09
C ARG A 42 10.96 7.16 -1.69
N GLY A 43 11.17 5.88 -2.00
CA GLY A 43 12.39 5.14 -1.63
C GLY A 43 12.53 4.88 -0.13
N LYS A 44 11.43 4.89 0.63
CA LYS A 44 11.42 4.54 2.06
C LYS A 44 11.08 3.07 2.25
N GLU A 45 11.78 2.43 3.19
CA GLU A 45 11.48 1.07 3.66
C GLU A 45 10.24 1.07 4.57
N ILE A 46 9.45 -0.03 4.55
CA ILE A 46 8.15 -0.20 5.23
C ILE A 46 8.04 -1.58 5.89
#